data_AF-A0A2M6Y7H7-F1
#
_entry.id   AF-A0A2M6Y7H7-F1
#
_cell.length_a   1.000
_cell.length_b   1.000
_cell.length_c   1.000
_cell.angle_alpha   90.00
_cell.angle_beta   90.00
_cell.angle_gamma   90.00
#
_symmetry.space_group_name_H-M   'P 1'
#
loop_
_entity.id
_entity.type
_entity.pdbx_description
1 polymer ?
#
loop_
_entity_poly.entity_id
_entity_poly.type
_entity_poly.pdbx_seq_one_letter_code
_entity_poly.pdbx_strand_id
1 'polypeptide(L)'
;MLNDTLSKIEAAIARLGRLDDKKKGELTALLNKLKKEVEGLPASHMENANSMANFAQAAAHEAARETGDDRLKEISREGLARSVKSFEASHPVLVDTVNDICLILSRIGI
;
A
#
# COMPACT_ATOMS: atom_id res chain seq x y z
N MET A 1 -6.50 14.05 -1.19
CA MET A 1 -7.18 12.77 -0.90
C MET A 1 -6.21 11.59 -0.98
N LEU A 2 -5.77 11.18 -2.18
CA LEU A 2 -4.74 10.15 -2.37
C LEU A 2 -3.42 10.42 -1.62
N ASN A 3 -2.83 11.60 -1.84
CA ASN A 3 -1.56 11.96 -1.19
C ASN A 3 -1.67 12.02 0.34
N ASP A 4 -2.85 12.39 0.85
CA ASP A 4 -3.14 12.38 2.29
C ASP A 4 -3.24 10.94 2.81
N THR A 5 -3.86 10.05 2.03
CA THR A 5 -3.94 8.63 2.34
C THR A 5 -2.56 7.98 2.40
N LEU A 6 -1.69 8.24 1.42
CA LEU A 6 -0.31 7.75 1.42
C LEU A 6 0.49 8.28 2.62
N SER A 7 0.31 9.56 2.96
CA SER A 7 0.97 10.18 4.13
C SER A 7 0.51 9.55 5.45
N LYS A 8 -0.78 9.18 5.56
CA LYS A 8 -1.31 8.45 6.74
C LYS A 8 -0.70 7.06 6.88
N ILE A 9 -0.43 6.39 5.76
CA ILE A 9 0.23 5.08 5.76
C ILE A 9 1.67 5.21 6.26
N GLU A 10 2.43 6.19 5.75
CA GLU A 10 3.79 6.47 6.22
C GLU A 10 3.82 6.74 7.73
N ALA A 11 2.87 7.53 8.24
CA ALA A 11 2.74 7.81 9.66
C ALA A 11 2.39 6.56 10.49
N ALA A 12 1.54 5.66 9.98
CA ALA A 12 1.22 4.39 10.64
C ALA A 12 2.46 3.50 10.75
N ILE A 13 3.28 3.44 9.70
CA ILE A 13 4.52 2.65 9.66
C ILE A 13 5.57 3.22 10.61
N ALA A 14 5.73 4.54 10.65
CA ALA A 14 6.64 5.19 11.60
C ALA A 14 6.31 4.85 13.06
N ARG A 15 5.03 4.62 13.37
CA ARG A 15 4.55 4.26 14.72
C ARG A 15 4.69 2.78 15.06
N LEU A 16 5.03 1.91 14.10
CA LEU A 16 5.19 0.48 14.33
C LEU A 16 6.44 0.20 15.17
N GLY A 17 6.33 0.19 16.49
CA GLY A 17 7.46 -0.07 17.40
C GLY A 17 8.10 -1.47 17.26
N ARG A 18 7.39 -2.45 16.70
CA ARG A 18 7.81 -3.86 16.58
C ARG A 18 8.58 -4.21 15.29
N LEU A 19 8.67 -3.28 14.36
CA LEU A 19 9.15 -3.55 13.00
C LEU A 19 10.63 -3.15 12.90
N ASP A 20 11.47 -4.06 12.45
CA ASP A 20 12.91 -3.82 12.24
C ASP A 20 13.13 -2.59 11.33
N ASP A 21 14.10 -1.75 11.68
CA ASP A 21 14.31 -0.44 11.02
C ASP A 21 14.58 -0.58 9.52
N LYS A 22 15.19 -1.69 9.10
CA LYS A 22 15.41 -2.01 7.68
C LYS A 22 14.08 -2.21 6.93
N LYS A 23 13.16 -2.99 7.51
CA LYS A 23 11.86 -3.27 6.90
C LYS A 23 10.94 -2.05 6.88
N LYS A 24 11.04 -1.18 7.90
CA LYS A 24 10.37 0.14 7.89
C LYS A 24 10.86 1.02 6.74
N GLY A 25 12.18 1.10 6.58
CA GLY A 25 12.81 1.86 5.50
C GLY A 25 12.37 1.36 4.12
N GLU A 26 12.34 0.04 3.92
CA GLU A 26 11.90 -0.58 2.68
C GLU A 26 10.44 -0.27 2.35
N LEU A 27 9.54 -0.40 3.33
CA LEU A 27 8.12 -0.09 3.15
C LEU A 27 7.88 1.41 2.88
N THR A 28 8.63 2.28 3.56
CA THR A 28 8.58 3.73 3.34
C THR A 28 9.06 4.09 1.92
N ALA A 29 10.12 3.43 1.44
CA ALA A 29 10.61 3.64 0.09
C ALA A 29 9.59 3.22 -0.98
N LEU A 30 8.90 2.09 -0.78
CA LEU A 30 7.86 1.64 -1.69
C LEU A 30 6.64 2.57 -1.70
N LEU A 31 6.25 3.14 -0.57
CA LEU A 31 5.15 4.12 -0.52
C LEU A 31 5.50 5.42 -1.22
N ASN A 32 6.74 5.88 -1.09
CA ASN A 32 7.22 7.03 -1.83
C ASN A 32 7.26 6.75 -3.34
N LYS A 33 7.61 5.53 -3.75
CA LYS A 33 7.54 5.09 -5.15
C LYS A 33 6.09 5.08 -5.63
N LEU A 34 5.17 4.49 -4.86
CA LEU A 34 3.74 4.48 -5.16
C LEU A 34 3.19 5.90 -5.33
N LYS A 35 3.56 6.82 -4.44
CA LYS A 35 3.15 8.23 -4.53
C LYS A 35 3.56 8.87 -5.85
N LYS A 36 4.82 8.68 -6.28
CA LYS A 36 5.34 9.21 -7.54
C LYS A 36 4.64 8.62 -8.76
N GLU A 37 4.43 7.30 -8.78
CA GLU A 37 3.74 6.62 -9.87
C GLU A 37 2.30 7.15 -10.02
N VAL A 38 1.62 7.39 -8.90
CA VAL A 38 0.25 7.88 -8.92
C VAL A 38 0.14 9.37 -9.28
N GLU A 39 1.10 10.20 -8.88
CA GLU A 39 1.20 11.59 -9.34
C GLU A 39 1.39 11.71 -10.86
N GLY A 40 1.97 10.69 -11.49
CA GLY A 40 2.13 10.59 -12.94
C GLY A 40 0.89 10.09 -13.71
N LEU A 41 -0.18 9.67 -13.02
CA LEU A 41 -1.35 9.11 -13.69
C LEU A 41 -2.24 10.19 -14.34
N PRO A 42 -2.80 9.91 -15.53
CA PRO A 42 -3.77 10.80 -16.15
C PRO A 42 -5.09 10.84 -15.37
N ALA A 43 -5.86 11.91 -15.56
CA ALA A 43 -7.14 12.13 -14.89
C ALA A 43 -8.13 10.95 -15.04
N SER A 44 -8.10 10.25 -16.18
CA SER A 44 -8.92 9.06 -16.47
C SER A 44 -8.66 7.87 -15.55
N HIS A 45 -7.53 7.86 -14.84
CA HIS A 45 -7.14 6.79 -13.93
C HIS A 45 -7.25 7.16 -12.44
N MET A 46 -7.68 8.39 -12.13
CA MET A 46 -7.72 8.89 -10.75
C MET A 46 -8.69 8.12 -9.85
N GLU A 47 -9.80 7.62 -10.39
CA GLU A 47 -10.74 6.80 -9.62
C GLU A 47 -10.13 5.46 -9.19
N ASN A 48 -9.47 4.77 -10.13
CA ASN A 48 -8.76 3.53 -9.85
C ASN A 48 -7.59 3.76 -8.89
N ALA A 49 -6.86 4.85 -9.07
CA ALA A 49 -5.78 5.27 -8.19
C ALA A 49 -6.23 5.54 -6.75
N ASN A 50 -7.37 6.22 -6.58
CA ASN A 50 -7.97 6.45 -5.27
C ASN A 50 -8.41 5.15 -4.62
N SER A 51 -9.02 4.23 -5.38
CA SER A 51 -9.41 2.91 -4.87
C SER A 51 -8.20 2.14 -4.35
N MET A 52 -7.12 2.10 -5.13
CA MET A 52 -5.86 1.47 -4.75
C MET A 52 -5.28 2.08 -3.47
N ALA A 53 -5.28 3.40 -3.34
CA ALA A 53 -4.78 4.06 -2.15
C ALA A 53 -5.60 3.73 -0.89
N ASN A 54 -6.92 3.66 -1.01
CA ASN A 54 -7.80 3.26 0.09
C ASN A 54 -7.50 1.83 0.54
N PHE A 55 -7.27 0.90 -0.39
CA PHE A 55 -6.87 -0.47 -0.04
C PHE A 55 -5.46 -0.53 0.56
N ALA A 56 -4.50 0.26 0.06
CA ALA A 56 -3.18 0.36 0.67
C ALA A 56 -3.26 0.86 2.11
N GLN A 57 -4.17 1.80 2.38
CA GLN A 57 -4.42 2.30 3.72
C GLN A 57 -5.04 1.26 4.63
N ALA A 58 -6.06 0.55 4.15
CA ALA A 58 -6.69 -0.54 4.90
C ALA A 58 -5.65 -1.62 5.24
N ALA A 59 -4.84 -2.03 4.26
CA ALA A 59 -3.82 -3.06 4.44
C ALA A 59 -2.79 -2.62 5.48
N ALA A 60 -2.26 -1.40 5.37
CA ALA A 60 -1.30 -0.88 6.35
C ALA A 60 -1.91 -0.53 7.72
N HIS A 61 -3.22 -0.27 7.80
CA HIS A 61 -3.90 -0.10 9.07
C HIS A 61 -4.03 -1.45 9.79
N GLU A 62 -4.59 -2.46 9.13
CA GLU A 62 -4.78 -3.79 9.72
C GLU A 62 -3.46 -4.47 10.04
N ALA A 63 -2.43 -4.19 9.25
CA ALA A 63 -1.04 -4.46 9.55
C ALA A 63 -0.60 -3.97 10.93
N ALA A 64 -0.83 -2.69 11.17
CA ALA A 64 -0.26 -2.00 12.31
C ALA A 64 -0.97 -2.31 13.63
N ARG A 65 -2.10 -3.02 13.58
CA ARG A 65 -2.89 -3.37 14.78
C ARG A 65 -2.19 -4.45 15.59
N GLU A 66 -2.03 -4.18 16.89
CA GLU A 66 -1.46 -5.16 17.82
C GLU A 66 -2.34 -6.41 17.99
N THR A 67 -3.66 -6.24 17.89
CA THR A 67 -4.66 -7.31 17.84
C THR A 67 -5.44 -7.16 16.54
N GLY A 68 -4.94 -7.79 15.49
CA GLY A 68 -5.56 -7.80 14.17
C GLY A 68 -6.37 -9.07 13.92
N ASP A 69 -7.42 -8.95 13.09
CA ASP A 69 -8.13 -10.08 12.52
C ASP A 69 -7.42 -10.49 11.23
N ASP A 70 -6.88 -11.71 11.18
CA ASP A 70 -6.12 -12.21 10.03
C ASP A 70 -6.96 -12.22 8.74
N ARG A 71 -8.28 -12.36 8.85
CA ARG A 71 -9.19 -12.26 7.71
C ARG A 71 -9.29 -10.84 7.17
N LEU A 72 -9.27 -9.82 8.04
CA LEU A 72 -9.29 -8.42 7.61
C LEU A 72 -7.98 -8.01 6.93
N LYS A 73 -6.85 -8.53 7.42
CA LYS A 73 -5.55 -8.37 6.79
C LYS A 73 -5.53 -8.95 5.37
N GLU A 74 -6.02 -10.19 5.22
CA GLU A 74 -6.11 -10.87 3.93
C GLU A 74 -7.02 -10.12 2.96
N ILE A 75 -8.23 -9.73 3.38
CA ILE A 75 -9.17 -8.95 2.55
C ILE A 75 -8.54 -7.64 2.08
N SER A 76 -7.83 -6.95 2.97
CA SER A 76 -7.20 -5.66 2.64
C SER A 76 -6.07 -5.83 1.62
N ARG A 77 -5.27 -6.89 1.77
CA ARG A 77 -4.20 -7.24 0.82
C ARG A 77 -4.77 -7.66 -0.54
N GLU A 78 -5.81 -8.49 -0.56
CA GLU A 78 -6.48 -8.89 -1.80
C GLU A 78 -7.13 -7.71 -2.52
N GLY A 79 -7.77 -6.81 -1.78
CA GLY A 79 -8.34 -5.58 -2.32
C GLY A 79 -7.28 -4.72 -2.99
N LEU A 80 -6.12 -4.57 -2.33
CA LEU A 80 -4.98 -3.84 -2.89
C LEU A 80 -4.47 -4.50 -4.18
N ALA A 81 -4.24 -5.82 -4.18
CA ALA A 81 -3.79 -6.55 -5.37
C ALA A 81 -4.82 -6.49 -6.53
N ARG A 82 -6.12 -6.54 -6.24
CA ARG A 82 -7.17 -6.42 -7.26
C ARG A 82 -7.27 -5.00 -7.82
N SER A 83 -7.10 -3.99 -6.98
CA SER A 83 -7.21 -2.59 -7.39
C SER A 83 -6.18 -2.17 -8.44
N VAL A 84 -5.05 -2.88 -8.48
CA VAL A 84 -3.96 -2.59 -9.41
C VAL A 84 -4.04 -3.38 -10.73
N LYS A 85 -4.91 -4.40 -10.82
CA LYS A 85 -5.05 -5.21 -12.05
C LYS A 85 -5.43 -4.39 -13.29
N SER A 86 -6.23 -3.35 -13.13
CA SER A 86 -6.63 -2.47 -14.25
C SER A 86 -5.45 -1.68 -14.84
N PHE A 87 -4.31 -1.65 -14.14
CA PHE A 87 -3.08 -0.99 -14.56
C PHE A 87 -2.06 -1.93 -15.20
N GLU A 88 -2.28 -3.26 -15.22
CA GLU A 88 -1.30 -4.25 -15.72
C GLU A 88 -0.80 -3.94 -17.14
N ALA A 89 -1.69 -3.53 -18.04
CA ALA A 89 -1.35 -3.25 -19.43
C ALA A 89 -0.75 -1.84 -19.66
N SER A 90 -1.05 -0.87 -18.79
CA SER A 90 -0.74 0.55 -19.03
C SER A 90 0.34 1.10 -18.11
N HIS A 91 0.46 0.58 -16.88
CA HIS A 91 1.39 1.05 -15.85
C HIS A 91 1.98 -0.15 -15.08
N PRO A 92 2.81 -0.99 -15.72
CA PRO A 92 3.36 -2.19 -15.10
C PRO A 92 4.24 -1.88 -13.87
N VAL A 93 4.97 -0.76 -13.88
CA VAL A 93 5.81 -0.34 -12.75
C VAL A 93 4.98 -0.03 -11.50
N LEU A 94 3.78 0.53 -11.68
CA LEU A 94 2.82 0.76 -10.60
C LEU A 94 2.36 -0.58 -10.00
N VAL A 95 2.06 -1.55 -10.86
CA VAL A 95 1.64 -2.90 -10.46
C VAL A 95 2.71 -3.60 -9.65
N ASP A 96 3.96 -3.59 -10.13
CA ASP A 96 5.09 -4.18 -9.43
C ASP A 96 5.29 -3.53 -8.06
N THR A 97 5.19 -2.21 -7.99
CA THR A 97 5.34 -1.46 -6.73
C THR A 97 4.27 -1.85 -5.71
N VAL A 98 3.02 -2.03 -6.14
CA VAL A 98 1.93 -2.48 -5.26
C VAL A 98 2.13 -3.93 -4.81
N ASN A 99 2.61 -4.80 -5.71
CA ASN A 99 2.91 -6.19 -5.37
C ASN A 99 4.06 -6.30 -4.36
N ASP A 100 5.09 -5.48 -4.51
CA ASP A 100 6.20 -5.39 -3.55
C ASP A 100 5.69 -4.95 -2.18
N ILE A 101 4.78 -3.98 -2.11
CA ILE A 101 4.13 -3.55 -0.85
C ILE A 101 3.39 -4.73 -0.23
N CYS A 102 2.53 -5.43 -0.98
CA CYS A 102 1.82 -6.62 -0.50
C CYS A 102 2.75 -7.70 0.05
N LEU A 103 3.91 -7.90 -0.59
CA LEU A 103 4.90 -8.88 -0.18
C LEU A 103 5.60 -8.49 1.12
N ILE A 104 5.98 -7.21 1.27
CA ILE A 104 6.57 -6.72 2.51
C ILE A 104 5.59 -6.84 3.66
N LEU A 105 4.34 -6.40 3.45
CA LEU A 105 3.25 -6.53 4.42
C LEU A 105 3.13 -8.00 4.89
N SER A 106 3.03 -8.95 3.96
CA SER A 106 3.00 -10.39 4.30
C SER A 106 4.20 -10.86 5.13
N ARG A 107 5.42 -10.39 4.81
CA ARG A 107 6.67 -10.76 5.49
C ARG A 107 6.83 -10.17 6.90
N ILE A 108 6.03 -9.17 7.27
CA ILE A 108 6.05 -8.58 8.62
C ILE A 108 4.95 -9.15 9.53
N GLY A 109 4.29 -10.24 9.12
CA GLY A 109 3.26 -10.92 9.92
C GLY A 109 1.90 -10.22 9.85
N ILE A 110 1.68 -9.54 8.73
CA ILE A 110 0.62 -8.59 8.45
C ILE A 110 -0.04 -8.99 7.13
#